data_AF-A0A7W7H0Z0-F1
#
_entry.id   AF-A0A7W7H0Z0-F1
#
_cell.length_a   1.000
_cell.length_b   1.000
_cell.length_c   1.000
_cell.angle_alpha   90.00
_cell.angle_beta   90.00
_cell.angle_gamma   90.00
#
_symmetry.space_group_name_H-M   'P 1'
#
loop_
_entity.id
_entity.type
_entity.pdbx_description
1 polymer ?
#
loop_
_entity_poly.entity_id
_entity_poly.type
_entity_poly.pdbx_seq_one_letter_code
_entity_poly.pdbx_strand_id
1 'polypeptide(L)' 'MARAVGVDHPAVLAASINLALDLRALGRGQEADRLQSDTLSRMRRILGETHPATLNALRSLRAEGDVDLLLL' A
#
# COMPACT_ATOMS: atom_id res chain seq x y z
N MET A 1 -10.91 -23.15 3.16
CA MET A 1 -11.32 -22.27 2.03
C MET A 1 -10.55 -20.96 2.17
N ALA A 2 -9.44 -20.80 1.46
CA ALA A 2 -8.71 -19.54 1.46
C ALA A 2 -9.57 -18.51 0.73
N ARG A 3 -10.17 -17.59 1.48
CA ARG A 3 -10.95 -16.48 0.91
C ARG A 3 -9.96 -15.63 0.13
N ALA A 4 -10.06 -15.66 -1.20
CA ALA A 4 -9.25 -14.81 -2.06
C ALA A 4 -9.50 -13.36 -1.65
N VAL A 5 -8.51 -12.73 -1.02
CA VAL A 5 -8.52 -11.29 -0.77
C VAL A 5 -8.26 -10.61 -2.11
N GLY A 6 -9.22 -9.79 -2.55
CA GLY A 6 -9.12 -9.07 -3.82
C GLY A 6 -7.93 -8.12 -3.85
N VAL A 7 -7.55 -7.66 -5.05
CA VAL A 7 -6.40 -6.75 -5.26
C VAL A 7 -6.52 -5.41 -4.52
N ASP A 8 -7.75 -5.03 -4.16
CA ASP A 8 -8.08 -3.83 -3.42
C ASP A 8 -8.19 -4.07 -1.90
N HIS A 9 -7.93 -5.29 -1.43
CA HIS A 9 -7.94 -5.57 0.00
C HIS A 9 -6.85 -4.75 0.69
N PRO A 10 -7.14 -4.08 1.83
CA PRO A 10 -6.19 -3.24 2.55
C PRO A 10 -4.80 -3.90 2.72
N ALA A 11 -4.75 -5.15 3.19
CA ALA A 11 -3.49 -5.88 3.35
C ALA A 11 -2.68 -6.06 2.03
N VAL A 12 -3.36 -6.23 0.89
CA VAL A 12 -2.71 -6.34 -0.43
C VAL A 12 -2.15 -4.98 -0.87
N LEU A 13 -2.88 -3.90 -0.60
CA LEU A 13 -2.40 -2.54 -0.85
C LEU A 13 -1.19 -2.20 0.03
N ALA A 14 -1.21 -2.57 1.31
CA ALA A 14 -0.06 -2.41 2.21
C ALA A 14 1.18 -3.16 1.70
N ALA A 15 1.00 -4.42 1.28
CA ALA A 15 2.07 -5.20 0.67
C ALA A 15 2.61 -4.57 -0.63
N SER A 16 1.74 -3.94 -1.42
CA SER A 16 2.12 -3.24 -2.66
C SER A 16 2.97 -2.00 -2.40
N ILE A 17 2.69 -1.24 -1.32
CA ILE A 17 3.57 -0.15 -0.87
C ILE A 17 4.95 -0.69 -0.47
N ASN A 18 4.99 -1.76 0.32
CA ASN A 18 6.25 -2.35 0.73
C ASN A 18 7.06 -2.86 -0.47
N LEU A 19 6.40 -3.47 -1.46
CA LEU A 19 7.03 -3.90 -2.71
C LEU A 19 7.58 -2.70 -3.51
N ALA A 20 6.87 -1.57 -3.57
CA ALA A 20 7.39 -0.37 -4.23
C ALA A 20 8.68 0.14 -3.56
N LEU A 21 8.74 0.10 -2.22
CA LEU A 21 9.95 0.47 -1.47
C LEU A 21 11.11 -0.48 -1.76
N ASP A 22 10.84 -1.78 -1.80
CA ASP A 22 11.85 -2.80 -2.10
C ASP A 22 12.36 -2.67 -3.55
N LEU A 23 11.48 -2.40 -4.52
CA LEU A 23 11.85 -2.10 -5.91
C LEU A 23 12.77 -0.88 -6.00
N ARG A 24 12.48 0.18 -5.24
CA ARG A 24 13.33 1.37 -5.19
C ARG A 24 14.72 1.05 -4.65
N ALA A 25 14.81 0.23 -3.59
CA ALA A 25 16.07 -0.23 -3.02
C ALA A 25 16.89 -1.08 -4.00
N LEU A 26 16.23 -1.81 -4.91
CA LEU A 26 16.88 -2.56 -6.00
C LEU A 26 17.24 -1.71 -7.22
N GLY A 27 17.07 -0.39 -7.17
CA GLY A 27 17.34 0.52 -8.28
C GLY A 27 16.26 0.54 -9.36
N ARG A 28 15.12 -0.15 -9.16
CA ARG A 28 13.97 -0.20 -10.09
C ARG A 28 13.00 0.97 -9.84
N GLY A 29 13.53 2.19 -9.86
CA GLY A 29 12.80 3.41 -9.46
C GLY A 29 11.50 3.66 -10.25
N GLN A 30 11.52 3.50 -11.58
CA GLN A 30 10.34 3.76 -12.41
C GLN A 30 9.17 2.81 -12.10
N GLU A 31 9.46 1.56 -11.76
CA GLU A 31 8.44 0.58 -11.39
C GLU A 31 7.89 0.84 -10.00
N ALA A 32 8.78 1.19 -9.07
CA ALA A 32 8.40 1.64 -7.73
C ALA A 32 7.43 2.83 -7.79
N ASP A 33 7.74 3.86 -8.59
CA ASP A 33 6.91 5.07 -8.69
C ASP A 33 5.52 4.77 -9.27
N ARG A 34 5.45 3.91 -10.29
CA ARG A 34 4.17 3.47 -10.88
C ARG A 34 3.33 2.69 -9.87
N LEU A 35 3.94 1.71 -9.22
CA LEU A 35 3.25 0.87 -8.23
C LEU A 35 2.77 1.69 -7.04
N GLN A 36 3.62 2.59 -6.51
CA GLN A 36 3.27 3.46 -5.40
C GLN A 36 2.13 4.42 -5.76
N SER A 37 2.15 5.01 -6.95
CA SER A 37 1.11 5.96 -7.39
C SER A 37 -0.26 5.29 -7.58
N ASP A 38 -0.29 4.11 -8.21
CA ASP A 38 -1.51 3.33 -8.37
C ASP A 38 -2.06 2.87 -7.00
N THR A 39 -1.18 2.34 -6.14
CA THR A 39 -1.57 1.88 -4.80
C THR A 39 -2.10 3.02 -3.94
N LEU A 40 -1.45 4.19 -3.96
CA LEU A 40 -1.89 5.38 -3.21
C LEU A 40 -3.26 5.86 -3.68
N SER A 41 -3.51 5.84 -4.99
CA SER A 41 -4.81 6.22 -5.56
C SER A 41 -5.94 5.29 -5.07
N ARG A 42 -5.66 3.99 -4.98
CA ARG A 42 -6.61 3.00 -4.45
C ARG A 42 -6.81 3.16 -2.95
N MET A 43 -5.74 3.36 -2.17
CA MET A 43 -5.83 3.61 -0.73
C MET A 43 -6.68 4.85 -0.42
N ARG A 44 -6.51 5.96 -1.17
CA ARG A 44 -7.35 7.16 -1.02
C ARG A 44 -8.83 6.86 -1.26
N ARG A 45 -9.15 6.06 -2.28
CA ARG A 45 -10.54 5.69 -2.61
C ARG A 45 -11.17 4.77 -1.56
N ILE A 46 -10.41 3.82 -1.03
CA ILE A 46 -10.93 2.74 -0.17
C ILE A 46 -10.91 3.12 1.30
N LEU A 47 -9.82 3.75 1.77
CA LEU A 47 -9.59 4.07 3.17
C LEU A 47 -9.81 5.56 3.49
N GLY A 48 -9.75 6.42 2.46
CA GLY A 48 -9.79 7.88 2.62
C GLY A 48 -8.41 8.52 2.70
N GLU A 49 -8.37 9.84 2.49
CA GLU A 49 -7.12 10.62 2.44
C GLU A 49 -6.42 10.76 3.80
N THR A 50 -7.19 10.79 4.89
CA THR A 50 -6.68 11.00 6.25
C THR A 50 -6.36 9.70 6.99
N HIS A 51 -6.61 8.55 6.36
CA HIS A 51 -6.34 7.26 6.97
C HIS A 51 -4.84 7.09 7.24
N PRO A 52 -4.42 6.58 8.40
CA PRO A 52 -3.01 6.40 8.74
C PRO A 52 -2.21 5.65 7.65
N ALA A 53 -2.77 4.58 7.10
CA ALA A 53 -2.16 3.84 5.99
C ALA A 53 -1.94 4.69 4.72
N THR A 54 -2.92 5.52 4.34
CA THR A 54 -2.79 6.44 3.19
C THR A 54 -1.70 7.47 3.44
N LEU A 55 -1.62 8.00 4.67
CA LEU A 55 -0.59 8.97 5.07
C LEU A 55 0.81 8.33 5.10
N ASN A 56 0.94 7.08 5.55
CA ASN A 56 2.21 6.34 5.54
C ASN A 56 2.68 6.07 4.10
N ALA A 57 1.77 5.64 3.23
CA ALA A 57 2.05 5.43 1.81
C ALA A 57 2.51 6.72 1.11
N LEU A 58 1.90 7.86 1.43
CA LEU A 58 2.29 9.18 0.93
C LEU A 58 3.70 9.57 1.39
N ARG A 59 4.07 9.21 2.62
CA ARG A 59 5.39 9.45 3.20
C ARG A 59 6.44 8.41 2.79
N SER A 60 6.09 7.46 1.91
CA SER A 60 6.95 6.34 1.52
C SER A 60 7.46 5.54 2.72
N LEU A 61 6.61 5.38 3.73
CA LEU A 61 6.89 4.56 4.91
C LEU A 61 6.38 3.15 4.69
N ARG A 62 7.10 2.16 5.22
CA ARG A 62 6.60 0.78 5.20
C ARG A 62 5.29 0.71 5.97
N ALA A 63 4.32 0.00 5.40
CA ALA A 63 3.16 -0.41 6.16
C ALA A 63 3.63 -1.49 7.13
N GLU A 64 3.63 -1.16 8.42
CA GLU A 64 3.79 -2.16 9.46
C GLU A 64 2.60 -3.11 9.35
N GLY A 65 2.83 -4.42 9.48
CA GLY A 65 1.81 -5.46 9.29
C GLY A 65 0.70 -5.45 10.33
N ASP A 66 0.57 -4.36 11.08
CA ASP A 66 -0.36 -4.21 12.16
C ASP A 66 -1.78 -3.91 11.66
N VAL A 67 -2.73 -4.27 12.52
CA VAL A 67 -4.18 -4.27 12.30
C VAL A 67 -4.80 -2.91 11.95
N ASP A 68 -4.04 -1.82 11.84
CA ASP A 68 -4.53 -0.49 11.47
C ASP A 68 -5.18 -0.43 10.08
N LEU A 69 -4.88 -1.37 9.17
CA LEU A 69 -5.63 -1.52 7.90
C LEU A 69 -6.85 -2.45 7.99
N LEU A 70 -6.98 -3.19 9.09
CA LEU A 70 -8.05 -4.17 9.33
C LEU A 70 -9.13 -3.66 10.30
N LEU A 71 -8.85 -2.60 11.05
CA LEU A 71 -9.78 -1.95 11.97
C LEU A 71 -10.55 -0.83 11.26
N LEU A 72 -11.58 -1.23 10.50
CA LEU A 72 -12.74 -0.38 10.17
C LEU A 72 -13.99 -1.05 10.74
#